data_AF-B5IHX4-F1
#
_entry.id   AF-B5IHX4-F1
#
_cell.length_a   1.000
_cell.length_b   1.000
_cell.length_c   1.000
_cell.angle_alpha   90.00
_cell.angle_beta   90.00
_cell.angle_gamma   90.00
#
_symmetry.space_group_name_H-M   'P 1'
#
loop_
_entity.id
_entity.type
_entity.pdbx_description
1 polymer ?
#
loop_
_entity_poly.entity_id
_entity_poly.type
_entity_poly.pdbx_seq_one_letter_code
_entity_poly.pdbx_strand_id
1 'polypeptide(L)' 'MAPVHAQHVRHYRLVDQQGAPHPVLDDLYESLDAAWAEAMGWWQDQFGASQGPVEIGVEVSTASGDWRTLRFPGGAG' A
#
# COMPACT_ATOMS: atom_id res chain seq x y z
N MET A 1 -13.39 9.00 32.99
CA MET A 1 -12.18 8.31 32.48
C MET A 1 -12.23 8.44 30.95
N ALA A 2 -11.33 9.21 30.35
CA ALA A 2 -11.25 9.28 28.89
C ALA A 2 -10.74 7.93 28.37
N PRO A 3 -11.25 7.41 27.25
CA PRO A 3 -10.68 6.20 26.66
C PRO A 3 -9.22 6.51 26.31
N VAL A 4 -8.31 5.71 26.88
CA VAL A 4 -6.95 5.63 26.36
C VAL A 4 -7.10 5.16 24.92
N HIS A 5 -6.81 6.04 23.95
CA HIS A 5 -6.72 5.61 22.57
C HIS A 5 -5.58 4.61 22.52
N ALA A 6 -5.90 3.31 22.58
CA ALA A 6 -4.97 2.28 22.19
C ALA A 6 -4.42 2.72 20.84
N GLN A 7 -3.12 3.00 20.78
CA GLN A 7 -2.47 3.43 19.56
C GLN A 7 -2.69 2.32 18.56
N HIS A 8 -3.63 2.51 17.64
CA HIS A 8 -3.92 1.52 16.63
C HIS A 8 -2.67 1.41 15.75
N VAL A 9 -2.03 0.25 15.79
CA VAL A 9 -0.91 -0.07 14.90
C VAL A 9 -1.46 -0.08 13.50
N ARG A 10 -1.00 0.87 12.68
CA ARG A 10 -1.42 0.99 11.29
C ARG A 10 -0.66 -0.03 10.47
N HIS A 11 -1.39 -0.81 9.69
CA HIS A 11 -0.79 -1.66 8.67
C HIS A 11 -0.99 -1.01 7.31
N TYR A 12 -0.09 -1.30 6.41
CA TYR A 12 -0.11 -0.86 5.02
C TYR A 12 -0.26 -2.09 4.14
N ARG A 13 -0.96 -1.96 3.03
CA ARG A 13 -1.08 -3.03 2.03
C ARG A 13 -0.90 -2.48 0.63
N LEU A 14 -0.49 -3.35 -0.28
CA LEU A 14 -0.40 -3.04 -1.71
C LEU A 14 -1.69 -3.43 -2.42
N VAL A 15 -2.12 -2.58 -3.34
CA VAL A 15 -3.34 -2.79 -4.13
C VAL A 15 -3.07 -2.68 -5.62
N ASP A 16 -3.87 -3.38 -6.42
CA ASP A 16 -3.86 -3.29 -7.87
C ASP A 16 -4.53 -1.99 -8.38
N GLN A 17 -4.61 -1.85 -9.70
CA GLN A 17 -5.28 -0.72 -10.38
C GLN A 17 -6.75 -0.54 -10.00
N GLN A 18 -7.42 -1.59 -9.52
CA GLN A 18 -8.82 -1.59 -9.14
C GLN A 18 -9.00 -1.27 -7.64
N GLY A 19 -7.91 -1.12 -6.88
CA GLY A 19 -7.94 -0.95 -5.43
C GLY A 19 -8.19 -2.25 -4.67
N ALA A 20 -8.12 -3.41 -5.35
CA ALA A 20 -8.18 -4.71 -4.70
C ALA A 20 -6.79 -5.10 -4.18
N PRO A 21 -6.68 -5.98 -3.17
CA PRO A 21 -5.39 -6.47 -2.70
C PRO A 21 -4.54 -7.01 -3.85
N HIS A 22 -3.27 -6.64 -3.90
CA HIS A 22 -2.40 -7.01 -5.02
C HIS A 22 -2.25 -8.54 -5.08
N PRO A 23 -2.48 -9.20 -6.23
CA PRO A 23 -2.58 -10.67 -6.30
C PRO A 23 -1.29 -11.43 -5.95
N VAL A 24 -0.15 -10.73 -5.95
CA VAL A 24 1.16 -11.27 -5.61
C VAL A 24 1.74 -10.67 -4.33
N LEU A 25 1.35 -9.44 -3.99
CA LEU A 25 1.94 -8.66 -2.88
C LEU A 25 0.86 -8.36 -1.84
N ASP A 26 0.16 -9.40 -1.39
CA ASP A 26 -0.94 -9.32 -0.44
C ASP A 26 -0.45 -9.44 1.02
N ASP A 27 0.62 -8.71 1.35
CA ASP A 27 1.19 -8.70 2.69
C ASP A 27 0.85 -7.40 3.45
N LEU A 28 1.07 -7.43 4.76
CA LEU A 28 0.87 -6.29 5.66
C LEU A 28 2.20 -5.71 6.11
N TYR A 29 2.43 -4.46 5.74
CA TYR A 29 3.65 -3.73 6.08
C TYR A 29 3.42 -2.82 7.28
N GLU A 30 4.47 -2.59 8.06
CA GLU A 30 4.45 -1.68 9.22
C GLU A 30 4.61 -0.20 8.84
N SER A 31 5.04 0.09 7.61
CA SER A 31 5.28 1.45 7.12
C SER A 31 4.97 1.62 5.63
N LEU A 32 4.68 2.85 5.24
CA LEU A 32 4.49 3.24 3.84
C LEU A 32 5.76 2.99 3.01
N ASP A 33 6.93 3.32 3.55
CA ASP A 33 8.21 3.13 2.87
C ASP A 33 8.51 1.64 2.62
N ALA A 34 8.25 0.76 3.58
CA ALA A 34 8.44 -0.68 3.40
C ALA A 34 7.52 -1.22 2.29
N ALA A 35 6.23 -0.89 2.34
CA ALA A 35 5.28 -1.27 1.30
C ALA A 35 5.72 -0.75 -0.08
N TRP A 36 6.10 0.53 -0.16
CA TRP A 36 6.46 1.15 -1.44
C TRP A 36 7.77 0.63 -2.02
N ALA A 37 8.76 0.35 -1.18
CA ALA A 37 10.02 -0.25 -1.62
C ALA A 37 9.80 -1.62 -2.27
N GLU A 38 8.92 -2.44 -1.68
CA GLU A 38 8.59 -3.75 -2.23
C GLU A 38 7.79 -3.64 -3.53
N ALA A 39 6.80 -2.74 -3.59
CA ALA A 39 6.06 -2.46 -4.82
C ALA A 39 6.99 -2.05 -5.97
N MET A 40 7.96 -1.17 -5.71
CA MET A 40 8.93 -0.73 -6.70
C MET A 40 9.86 -1.86 -7.14
N GLY A 41 10.38 -2.64 -6.17
CA GLY A 41 11.26 -3.77 -6.46
C GLY A 41 10.58 -4.83 -7.32
N TRP A 42 9.35 -5.19 -6.97
CA TRP A 42 8.54 -6.12 -7.77
C TRP A 42 8.23 -5.57 -9.16
N TRP A 43 7.82 -4.30 -9.27
CA TRP A 43 7.52 -3.69 -10.56
C TRP A 43 8.73 -3.69 -11.51
N GLN A 44 9.91 -3.34 -10.98
CA GLN A 44 11.16 -3.36 -11.73
C GLN A 44 11.58 -4.78 -12.15
N ASP A 45 11.33 -5.78 -11.31
CA ASP A 45 11.58 -7.19 -11.64
C ASP A 45 10.66 -7.68 -12.77
N GLN A 46 9.36 -7.36 -12.69
CA GLN A 46 8.36 -7.85 -13.65
C GLN A 46 8.42 -7.15 -15.01
N PHE A 47 8.60 -5.83 -15.04
CA PHE A 47 8.52 -5.03 -16.26
C PHE A 47 9.88 -4.48 -16.71
N GLY A 48 10.95 -4.73 -15.95
CA GLY A 48 12.27 -4.15 -16.20
C GLY A 48 12.31 -2.63 -15.95
N ALA A 49 13.30 -1.95 -16.51
CA ALA A 49 13.43 -0.48 -16.45
C ALA A 49 12.36 0.29 -17.26
N SER A 50 11.32 -0.40 -17.76
CA SER A 50 10.24 0.16 -18.55
C SER A 50 9.56 1.29 -17.75
N GLN A 51 9.74 2.52 -18.25
CA GLN A 51 9.51 3.82 -17.61
C GLN A 51 8.03 4.17 -17.35
N GLY A 52 7.14 3.17 -17.32
CA GLY A 52 5.73 3.37 -17.05
C GLY A 52 5.48 3.76 -15.60
N PRO A 53 4.37 4.45 -15.30
CA PRO A 53 4.00 4.72 -13.92
C PRO A 53 3.72 3.39 -13.21
N VAL A 54 4.16 3.24 -11.97
CA VAL A 54 3.93 2.03 -11.17
C VAL A 54 2.43 1.89 -10.94
N GLU A 55 1.84 0.81 -11.45
CA GLU A 55 0.41 0.54 -11.38
C GLU A 55 0.03 -0.24 -10.11
N ILE A 56 0.71 0.06 -9.01
CA ILE A 56 0.49 -0.48 -7.68
C ILE A 56 0.18 0.70 -6.74
N GLY A 57 -0.90 0.58 -5.99
CA GLY A 57 -1.30 1.55 -4.98
C GLY A 57 -0.89 1.11 -3.57
N VAL A 58 -0.99 2.03 -2.62
CA VAL A 58 -0.80 1.72 -1.19
C VAL A 58 -1.99 2.22 -0.40
N GLU A 59 -2.50 1.37 0.49
CA GLU A 59 -3.54 1.73 1.45
C GLU A 59 -3.06 1.54 2.89
N VAL A 60 -3.66 2.28 3.81
CA VAL A 60 -3.41 2.17 5.25
C VAL A 60 -4.67 1.75 5.99
N SER A 61 -4.52 0.89 7.00
CA SER A 61 -5.60 0.51 7.88
C SER A 61 -6.00 1.68 8.78
N THR A 62 -7.29 1.86 8.94
CA THR A 62 -7.89 2.80 9.88
C THR A 62 -8.23 2.10 11.18
N ALA A 63 -8.40 2.87 12.26
CA ALA A 63 -8.84 2.33 13.54
C ALA A 63 -10.22 1.63 13.47
N SER A 64 -11.02 1.93 12.45
CA SER A 64 -12.33 1.32 12.19
C SER A 64 -12.23 -0.07 11.54
N GLY A 65 -11.05 -0.47 11.05
CA GLY A 65 -10.85 -1.68 10.25
C GLY A 65 -10.98 -1.46 8.73
N ASP A 66 -11.36 -0.25 8.30
CA ASP A 66 -11.40 0.13 6.89
C ASP A 66 -10.01 0.49 6.34
N TRP A 67 -9.89 0.56 5.02
CA TRP A 67 -8.66 0.94 4.30
C TRP A 67 -8.80 2.33 3.68
N ARG A 68 -7.71 3.11 3.69
CA ARG A 68 -7.64 4.42 3.01
C ARG A 68 -6.45 4.45 2.06
N THR A 69 -6.70 4.80 0.81
CA THR A 69 -5.67 4.98 -0.21
C THR A 69 -4.75 6.15 0.17
N LEU A 70 -3.45 5.87 0.27
CA LEU A 70 -2.39 6.86 0.42
C LEU A 70 -1.71 7.16 -0.91
N ARG A 71 -1.69 6.17 -1.82
CA ARG A 71 -1.10 6.30 -3.14
C ARG A 71 -1.94 5.56 -4.17
N PHE A 72 -2.30 6.24 -5.24
CA PHE A 72 -3.01 5.64 -6.36
C PHE A 72 -2.04 4.93 -7.31
N PRO A 73 -2.44 3.75 -7.83
CA PRO A 73 -1.81 3.15 -9.00
C PRO A 73 -1.69 4.19 -10.13
N GLY A 74 -0.57 4.23 -10.85
CA GLY A 74 -0.42 5.09 -12.01
C GLY A 74 -0.01 6.54 -11.71
N GLY A 75 0.23 6.91 -10.43
CA GLY A 75 0.84 8.20 -10.08
C GLY A 75 -0.10 9.41 -10.10
N ALA A 76 -1.41 9.22 -9.94
CA ALA A 76 -2.33 10.34 -9.68
C ALA A 76 -2.24 10.75 -8.20
N GLY A 77 -1.34 11.69 -7.90
CA GLY A 77 -1.20 12.38 -6.62
C GLY A 77 -0.65 13.78 -6.82
#